data_AF-A6GYX1-F1
#
_entry.id   AF-A6GYX1-F1
#
_cell.length_a   1.000
_cell.length_b   1.000
_cell.length_c   1.000
_cell.angle_alpha   90.00
_cell.angle_beta   90.00
_cell.angle_gamma   90.00
#
_symmetry.space_group_name_H-M   'P 1'
#
loop_
_entity.id
_entity.type
_entity.pdbx_description
1 polymer ?
#
loop_
_entity_poly.entity_id
_entity_poly.type
_entity_poly.pdbx_seq_one_letter_code
_entity_poly.pdbx_strand_id
1 'polypeptide(L)'
;MTKKQIFYIGIFASITILSSGFKPLSSKFFPWFHVFQKEEVFYTVPTETELNQTFFDIPFTGKTFVGFQQALAVRESQGRYYMVNTLGYLGKYQFGAETLRALGIKDTVFFLSSRKLQEKAFLANLSRNKWQLGEQIIKYSGKRINGIEITESGILAAAHLGGPGSVKKFLKTNGRRKCKDGYGTSIKEYMKDFAGYDTSCIEPSEKAKAKHY
;
A
#
# COMPACT_ATOMS: atom_id res chain seq x y z
N MET A 1 44.63 39.19 6.50
CA MET A 1 44.31 38.06 5.61
C MET A 1 43.28 38.50 4.58
N THR A 2 43.48 38.16 3.31
CA THR A 2 42.50 38.48 2.25
C THR A 2 41.31 37.53 2.31
N LYS A 3 40.14 37.95 1.79
CA LYS A 3 38.94 37.09 1.74
C LYS A 3 39.19 35.75 1.04
N LYS A 4 40.08 35.73 0.03
CA LYS A 4 40.51 34.51 -0.66
C LYS A 4 41.29 33.57 0.27
N GLN A 5 42.19 34.08 1.11
CA GLN A 5 42.95 33.26 2.05
C GLN A 5 42.04 32.60 3.10
N ILE A 6 41.05 33.34 3.61
CA ILE A 6 40.07 32.79 4.58
C ILE A 6 39.25 31.66 3.94
N PHE A 7 38.84 31.82 2.67
CA PHE A 7 38.09 30.81 1.93
C PHE A 7 38.89 29.51 1.75
N TYR A 8 40.16 29.59 1.32
CA TYR A 8 41.00 28.40 1.14
C TYR A 8 41.33 27.70 2.46
N ILE A 9 41.52 28.45 3.55
CA ILE A 9 41.73 27.87 4.88
C ILE A 9 40.47 27.15 5.37
N GLY A 10 39.28 27.70 5.10
CA GLY A 10 38.01 27.03 5.41
C GLY A 10 37.83 25.70 4.68
N ILE A 11 38.17 25.64 3.38
CA ILE A 11 38.13 24.40 2.60
C ILE A 11 39.14 23.38 3.14
N PHE A 12 40.36 23.82 3.48
CA PHE A 12 41.37 22.92 4.01
C PHE A 12 40.96 22.34 5.39
N ALA A 13 40.35 23.18 6.24
CA ALA A 13 39.83 22.76 7.54
C ALA A 13 38.67 21.76 7.40
N SER A 14 37.76 21.94 6.44
CA SER A 14 36.65 21.00 6.24
C SER A 14 37.13 19.64 5.72
N ILE A 15 38.10 19.61 4.79
CA ILE A 15 38.67 18.36 4.27
C ILE A 15 39.42 17.59 5.36
N THR A 16 40.19 18.29 6.20
CA THR A 16 40.91 17.65 7.31
C THR A 16 39.97 17.07 8.36
N ILE A 17 38.87 17.76 8.71
CA ILE A 17 37.84 17.24 9.61
C ILE A 17 37.16 16.00 9.02
N LEU A 18 36.73 16.05 7.75
CA LEU A 18 36.06 14.92 7.10
C LEU A 18 36.97 13.69 6.96
N SER A 19 38.24 13.91 6.61
CA SER A 19 39.22 12.82 6.48
C SER A 19 39.59 12.18 7.83
N SER A 20 39.59 12.93 8.93
CA SER A 20 39.88 12.41 10.28
C SER A 20 38.87 11.36 10.77
N GLY A 21 37.66 11.35 10.20
CA GLY A 21 36.61 10.36 10.49
C GLY A 21 36.83 9.00 9.83
N PHE A 22 37.68 8.92 8.79
CA PHE A 22 38.01 7.65 8.13
C PHE A 22 39.11 6.93 8.90
N LYS A 23 38.72 6.12 9.89
CA LYS A 23 39.63 5.15 10.49
C LYS A 23 39.77 3.93 9.55
N PRO A 24 40.98 3.42 9.30
CA PRO A 24 41.15 2.18 8.56
C PRO A 24 40.46 1.05 9.33
N LEU A 25 39.68 0.24 8.61
CA LEU A 25 38.98 -0.90 9.19
C LEU A 25 40.01 -1.92 9.69
N SER A 26 40.24 -1.94 11.01
CA SER A 26 41.11 -2.93 11.64
C SER A 26 40.30 -4.20 11.90
N SER A 27 40.66 -5.30 11.22
CA SER A 27 40.03 -6.62 11.36
C SER A 27 40.10 -7.20 12.77
N LYS A 28 40.87 -6.59 13.68
CA LYS A 28 40.96 -6.97 15.10
C LYS A 28 39.70 -6.62 15.90
N PHE A 29 38.80 -5.78 15.39
CA PHE A 29 37.60 -5.32 16.12
C PHE A 29 36.36 -6.21 15.96
N PHE A 30 36.44 -7.29 15.19
CA PHE A 30 35.29 -8.17 14.96
C PHE A 30 35.63 -9.63 15.27
N PRO A 31 35.52 -10.06 16.54
CA PRO A 31 35.77 -11.44 16.96
C PRO A 31 34.93 -12.47 16.19
N TRP A 32 33.72 -12.09 15.75
CA TRP A 32 32.81 -12.97 15.01
C TRP A 32 33.19 -13.18 13.53
N PHE A 33 34.13 -12.40 12.98
CA PHE A 33 34.68 -12.62 11.64
C PHE A 33 35.88 -13.58 11.64
N HIS A 34 36.38 -13.95 12.83
CA HIS A 34 37.42 -14.95 12.96
C HIS A 34 36.74 -16.31 13.12
N VAL A 35 36.82 -17.13 12.08
CA VAL A 35 36.49 -18.55 12.17
C VAL A 35 37.56 -19.18 13.06
N PHE A 36 37.27 -19.27 14.35
CA PHE A 36 38.09 -20.00 15.31
C PHE A 36 37.98 -21.48 14.94
N GLN A 37 39.11 -22.08 14.61
CA GLN A 37 39.26 -23.49 14.27
C GLN A 37 38.68 -23.95 12.92
N LYS A 38 39.42 -24.86 12.31
CA LYS A 38 39.04 -25.66 11.15
C LYS A 38 37.96 -26.65 11.59
N GLU A 39 36.79 -26.16 11.96
CA GLU A 39 35.61 -27.01 12.12
C GLU A 39 35.23 -27.52 10.72
N GLU A 40 35.02 -28.82 10.58
CA GLU A 40 34.48 -29.40 9.36
C GLU A 40 33.07 -28.84 9.17
N VAL A 41 32.95 -27.82 8.32
CA VAL A 41 31.66 -27.23 7.97
C VAL A 41 30.97 -28.21 7.03
N PHE A 42 30.08 -29.04 7.58
CA PHE A 42 29.18 -29.86 6.78
C PHE A 42 28.15 -28.94 6.13
N TYR A 43 28.39 -28.54 4.88
CA TYR A 43 27.38 -27.91 4.06
C TYR A 43 26.76 -28.96 3.15
N THR A 44 25.43 -29.07 3.18
CA THR A 44 24.67 -29.82 2.20
C THR A 44 24.22 -28.86 1.12
N VAL A 45 24.61 -29.15 -0.13
CA VAL A 45 24.03 -28.48 -1.31
C VAL A 45 22.78 -29.23 -1.73
N PRO A 46 21.73 -28.53 -2.20
CA PRO A 46 20.55 -29.20 -2.74
C PRO A 46 20.94 -30.15 -3.87
N THR A 47 20.40 -31.37 -3.84
CA THR A 47 20.52 -32.32 -4.95
C THR A 47 19.76 -31.81 -6.18
N GLU A 48 20.11 -32.28 -7.38
CA GLU A 48 19.36 -31.93 -8.61
C GLU A 48 17.84 -32.19 -8.46
N THR A 49 17.47 -33.22 -7.71
CA THR A 49 16.08 -33.53 -7.35
C THR A 49 15.43 -32.48 -6.45
N GLU A 50 16.14 -31.94 -5.45
CA GLU A 50 15.65 -30.86 -4.58
C GLU A 50 15.64 -29.50 -5.30
N LEU A 51 16.57 -29.28 -6.22
CA LEU A 51 16.61 -28.08 -7.08
C LEU A 51 15.43 -28.07 -8.08
N ASN A 52 15.02 -29.25 -8.55
CA ASN A 52 13.88 -29.43 -9.44
C ASN A 52 12.54 -29.52 -8.69
N GLN A 53 12.55 -29.66 -7.36
CA GLN A 53 11.37 -29.46 -6.55
C GLN A 53 11.10 -27.95 -6.47
N THR A 54 10.18 -27.48 -7.29
CA THR A 54 9.68 -26.09 -7.22
C THR A 54 8.95 -25.87 -5.90
N PHE A 55 9.68 -25.59 -4.82
CA PHE A 55 9.10 -25.07 -3.59
C PHE A 55 8.81 -23.59 -3.75
N PHE A 56 7.69 -23.28 -4.40
CA PHE A 56 7.00 -22.02 -4.16
C PHE A 56 5.50 -22.26 -4.08
N ASP A 57 5.03 -22.69 -2.91
CA ASP A 57 3.70 -22.31 -2.42
C ASP A 57 3.73 -20.84 -1.97
N ILE A 58 4.27 -19.94 -2.81
CA ILE A 58 3.95 -18.53 -2.64
C ILE A 58 2.52 -18.42 -3.15
N PRO A 59 1.55 -17.99 -2.33
CA PRO A 59 0.23 -17.68 -2.87
C PRO A 59 0.42 -16.55 -3.87
N PHE A 60 0.47 -16.87 -5.16
CA PHE A 60 0.42 -15.88 -6.21
C PHE A 60 -1.00 -15.35 -6.21
N THR A 61 -1.24 -14.32 -5.40
CA THR A 61 -2.56 -13.73 -5.27
C THR A 61 -3.02 -13.08 -6.57
N GLY A 62 -2.09 -12.77 -7.49
CA GLY A 62 -2.38 -12.39 -8.87
C GLY A 62 -3.47 -11.34 -8.96
N LYS A 63 -4.42 -11.56 -9.86
CA LYS A 63 -5.63 -10.73 -10.02
C LYS A 63 -6.85 -11.29 -9.28
N THR A 64 -6.66 -12.03 -8.20
CA THR A 64 -7.76 -12.50 -7.33
C THR A 64 -8.26 -11.39 -6.40
N PHE A 65 -9.39 -11.61 -5.73
CA PHE A 65 -9.88 -10.72 -4.68
C PHE A 65 -8.87 -10.55 -3.52
N VAL A 66 -8.18 -11.62 -3.12
CA VAL A 66 -7.14 -11.54 -2.08
C VAL A 66 -5.99 -10.64 -2.53
N GLY A 67 -5.61 -10.72 -3.81
CA GLY A 67 -4.61 -9.84 -4.42
C GLY A 67 -5.04 -8.37 -4.41
N PHE A 68 -6.32 -8.10 -4.71
CA PHE A 68 -6.91 -6.76 -4.63
C PHE A 68 -6.82 -6.18 -3.22
N GLN A 69 -7.27 -6.94 -2.23
CA GLN A 69 -7.27 -6.55 -0.82
C GLN A 69 -5.86 -6.28 -0.30
N GLN A 70 -4.89 -7.14 -0.65
CA GLN A 70 -3.49 -6.98 -0.26
C GLN A 70 -2.84 -5.76 -0.94
N ALA A 71 -3.03 -5.59 -2.24
CA ALA A 71 -2.50 -4.44 -2.98
C ALA A 71 -3.02 -3.13 -2.39
N LEU A 72 -4.32 -3.08 -2.06
CA LEU A 72 -4.95 -1.89 -1.50
C LEU A 72 -4.40 -1.62 -0.09
N ALA A 73 -4.32 -2.64 0.76
CA ALA A 73 -3.71 -2.53 2.08
C ALA A 73 -2.27 -2.01 2.05
N VAL A 74 -1.47 -2.47 1.07
CA VAL A 74 -0.09 -2.01 0.88
C VAL A 74 -0.08 -0.54 0.45
N ARG A 75 -0.93 -0.15 -0.50
CA ARG A 75 -1.04 1.23 -0.99
C ARG A 75 -1.48 2.22 0.09
N GLU A 76 -2.36 1.79 0.99
CA GLU A 76 -2.90 2.62 2.07
C GLU A 76 -1.97 2.74 3.28
N SER A 77 -1.37 1.63 3.74
CA SER A 77 -0.65 1.61 5.03
C SER A 77 0.55 0.67 5.10
N GLN A 78 0.99 0.12 3.95
CA GLN A 78 1.93 -1.02 3.92
C GLN A 78 1.41 -2.24 4.69
N GLY A 79 0.08 -2.41 4.79
CA GLY A 79 -0.56 -3.52 5.50
C GLY A 79 -0.62 -3.38 7.02
N ARG A 80 -0.32 -2.21 7.59
CA ARG A 80 -0.20 -2.01 9.04
C ARG A 80 -1.54 -1.65 9.70
N TYR A 81 -2.02 -2.49 10.61
CA TYR A 81 -3.32 -2.32 11.29
C TYR A 81 -3.38 -1.19 12.32
N TYR A 82 -2.26 -0.73 12.85
CA TYR A 82 -2.22 0.23 13.96
C TYR A 82 -1.83 1.66 13.51
N MET A 83 -1.82 1.91 12.19
CA MET A 83 -1.42 3.19 11.63
C MET A 83 -2.52 4.24 11.75
N VAL A 84 -2.15 5.46 12.10
CA VAL A 84 -2.98 6.65 11.96
C VAL A 84 -2.17 7.70 11.22
N ASN A 85 -2.68 8.20 10.09
CA ASN A 85 -1.96 9.23 9.34
C ASN A 85 -2.25 10.65 9.85
N THR A 86 -1.57 11.65 9.29
CA THR A 86 -1.68 13.05 9.72
C THR A 86 -3.05 13.67 9.49
N LEU A 87 -3.89 13.07 8.64
CA LEU A 87 -5.28 13.46 8.38
C LEU A 87 -6.29 12.68 9.26
N GLY A 88 -5.81 11.80 10.15
CA GLY A 88 -6.65 11.04 11.08
C GLY A 88 -7.30 9.79 10.48
N TYR A 89 -6.82 9.29 9.34
CA TYR A 89 -7.30 8.02 8.78
C TYR A 89 -6.66 6.82 9.48
N LEU A 90 -7.44 5.76 9.64
CA LEU A 90 -7.20 4.72 10.63
C LEU A 90 -6.94 3.34 10.00
N GLY A 91 -5.91 2.66 10.47
CA GLY A 91 -5.65 1.26 10.27
C GLY A 91 -5.18 0.86 8.87
N LYS A 92 -5.25 -0.44 8.60
CA LYS A 92 -4.68 -1.09 7.42
C LYS A 92 -5.18 -0.50 6.10
N TYR A 93 -6.43 -0.06 6.08
CA TYR A 93 -7.09 0.48 4.89
C TYR A 93 -7.31 1.99 4.98
N GLN A 94 -6.70 2.67 5.96
CA GLN A 94 -6.81 4.12 6.16
C GLN A 94 -8.26 4.59 6.07
N PHE A 95 -9.09 4.20 7.04
CA PHE A 95 -10.49 4.61 7.09
C PHE A 95 -10.68 5.96 7.78
N GLY A 96 -11.54 6.80 7.20
CA GLY A 96 -12.01 8.02 7.88
C GLY A 96 -13.07 7.70 8.93
N ALA A 97 -13.10 8.47 10.02
CA ALA A 97 -14.03 8.24 11.14
C ALA A 97 -15.51 8.30 10.71
N GLU A 98 -15.86 9.15 9.74
CA GLU A 98 -17.23 9.23 9.22
C GLU A 98 -17.64 7.96 8.47
N THR A 99 -16.74 7.42 7.64
CA THR A 99 -16.97 6.13 6.95
C THR A 99 -17.15 5.01 7.96
N LEU A 100 -16.32 4.95 9.01
CA LEU A 100 -16.47 3.96 10.08
C LEU A 100 -17.83 4.06 10.77
N ARG A 101 -18.29 5.28 11.11
CA ARG A 101 -19.63 5.50 11.68
C ARG A 101 -20.72 4.99 10.76
N ALA A 102 -20.63 5.29 9.47
CA ALA A 102 -21.58 4.81 8.46
C ALA A 102 -21.62 3.28 8.42
N LEU A 103 -20.49 2.60 8.62
CA LEU A 103 -20.35 1.15 8.69
C LEU A 103 -20.73 0.54 10.05
N GLY A 104 -21.16 1.37 11.01
CA GLY A 104 -21.62 0.96 12.33
C GLY A 104 -20.53 0.88 13.40
N ILE A 105 -19.34 1.43 13.13
CA ILE A 105 -18.19 1.44 14.04
C ILE A 105 -18.02 2.85 14.59
N LYS A 106 -18.31 3.02 15.89
CA LYS A 106 -18.18 4.32 16.58
C LYS A 106 -16.88 4.45 17.36
N ASP A 107 -16.41 3.34 17.92
CA ASP A 107 -15.19 3.29 18.71
C ASP A 107 -13.98 3.07 17.80
N THR A 108 -13.23 4.14 17.55
CA THR A 108 -12.03 4.11 16.70
C THR A 108 -10.82 3.49 17.40
N VAL A 109 -10.77 3.51 18.74
CA VAL A 109 -9.70 2.89 19.52
C VAL A 109 -9.84 1.37 19.45
N PHE A 110 -11.05 0.86 19.67
CA PHE A 110 -11.36 -0.56 19.48
C PHE A 110 -11.17 -1.01 18.02
N PHE A 111 -11.48 -0.14 17.06
CA PHE A 111 -11.22 -0.43 15.65
C PHE A 111 -9.74 -0.66 15.35
N LEU A 112 -8.85 0.18 15.89
CA LEU A 112 -7.40 0.02 15.70
C LEU A 112 -6.84 -1.24 16.38
N SER A 113 -7.41 -1.66 17.50
CA SER A 113 -6.96 -2.88 18.20
C SER A 113 -7.47 -4.17 17.54
N SER A 114 -8.59 -4.13 16.82
CA SER A 114 -9.24 -5.32 16.24
C SER A 114 -8.99 -5.48 14.74
N ARG A 115 -7.99 -6.31 14.38
CA ARG A 115 -7.69 -6.65 12.98
C ARG A 115 -8.92 -7.19 12.24
N LYS A 116 -9.67 -8.09 12.88
CA LYS A 116 -10.90 -8.69 12.35
C LYS A 116 -11.96 -7.62 12.02
N LEU A 117 -12.10 -6.59 12.86
CA LEU A 117 -13.06 -5.51 12.59
C LEU A 117 -12.64 -4.65 11.39
N GLN A 118 -11.34 -4.44 11.17
CA GLN A 118 -10.85 -3.72 10.00
C GLN A 118 -11.13 -4.47 8.70
N GLU A 119 -10.93 -5.79 8.68
CA GLU A 119 -11.26 -6.62 7.50
C GLU A 119 -12.76 -6.61 7.19
N LYS A 120 -13.60 -6.70 8.23
CA LYS A 120 -15.06 -6.61 8.09
C LYS A 120 -15.52 -5.24 7.59
N ALA A 121 -14.90 -4.17 8.10
CA ALA A 121 -15.18 -2.81 7.63
C ALA A 121 -14.81 -2.63 6.16
N PHE A 122 -13.69 -3.21 5.73
CA PHE A 122 -13.26 -3.21 4.33
C PHE A 122 -14.30 -3.85 3.41
N LEU A 123 -14.74 -5.08 3.73
CA LEU A 123 -15.77 -5.78 2.95
C LEU A 123 -17.10 -5.02 2.91
N ALA A 124 -17.53 -4.50 4.06
CA ALA A 124 -18.76 -3.71 4.14
C ALA A 124 -18.69 -2.41 3.32
N ASN A 125 -17.53 -1.74 3.30
CA ASN A 125 -17.31 -0.55 2.48
C ASN A 125 -17.35 -0.86 0.98
N LEU A 126 -16.69 -1.94 0.56
CA LEU A 126 -16.72 -2.40 -0.83
C LEU A 126 -18.13 -2.75 -1.29
N SER A 127 -18.90 -3.47 -0.47
CA SER A 127 -20.30 -3.79 -0.74
C SER A 127 -21.16 -2.52 -0.95
N ARG A 128 -21.01 -1.52 -0.09
CA ARG A 128 -21.72 -0.24 -0.24
C ARG A 128 -21.31 0.49 -1.50
N ASN A 129 -20.01 0.59 -1.76
CA ASN A 129 -19.49 1.24 -2.96
C ASN A 129 -19.97 0.53 -4.23
N LYS A 130 -19.99 -0.80 -4.25
CA LYS A 130 -20.49 -1.61 -5.37
C LYS A 130 -21.97 -1.36 -5.62
N TRP A 131 -22.78 -1.30 -4.56
CA TRP A 131 -24.20 -0.93 -4.68
C TRP A 131 -24.36 0.51 -5.22
N GLN A 132 -23.66 1.49 -4.65
CA GLN A 132 -23.79 2.90 -5.02
C GLN A 132 -23.28 3.22 -6.43
N LEU A 133 -22.40 2.38 -6.97
CA LEU A 133 -21.74 2.54 -8.26
C LEU A 133 -22.16 1.49 -9.30
N GLY A 134 -23.15 0.64 -9.01
CA GLY A 134 -23.57 -0.46 -9.89
C GLY A 134 -23.86 -0.01 -11.33
N GLU A 135 -24.63 1.07 -11.49
CA GLU A 135 -24.89 1.66 -12.81
C GLU A 135 -23.61 2.11 -13.52
N GLN A 136 -22.65 2.68 -12.78
CA GLN A 136 -21.39 3.13 -13.34
C GLN A 136 -20.50 1.94 -13.72
N ILE A 137 -20.48 0.89 -12.91
CA ILE A 137 -19.76 -0.35 -13.21
C ILE A 137 -20.28 -0.94 -14.51
N ILE A 138 -21.60 -1.11 -14.65
CA ILE A 138 -22.23 -1.63 -15.88
C ILE A 138 -21.94 -0.73 -17.08
N LYS A 139 -22.07 0.60 -16.91
CA LYS A 139 -21.95 1.55 -18.02
C LYS A 139 -20.52 1.73 -18.52
N TYR A 140 -19.52 1.61 -17.65
CA TYR A 140 -18.16 2.04 -17.95
C TYR A 140 -17.12 0.92 -17.95
N SER A 141 -17.37 -0.24 -17.35
CA SER A 141 -16.40 -1.35 -17.39
C SER A 141 -16.06 -1.76 -18.83
N GLY A 142 -14.78 -2.02 -19.10
CA GLY A 142 -14.24 -2.33 -20.43
C GLY A 142 -14.02 -1.11 -21.33
N LYS A 143 -14.45 0.10 -20.93
CA LYS A 143 -14.20 1.32 -21.71
C LYS A 143 -12.83 1.91 -21.40
N ARG A 144 -12.26 2.63 -22.37
CA ARG A 144 -11.06 3.45 -22.17
C ARG A 144 -11.46 4.91 -21.94
N ILE A 145 -11.08 5.46 -20.79
CA ILE A 145 -11.30 6.87 -20.44
C ILE A 145 -9.97 7.51 -20.08
N ASN A 146 -9.63 8.62 -20.73
CA ASN A 146 -8.40 9.37 -20.44
C ASN A 146 -7.14 8.47 -20.42
N GLY A 147 -7.07 7.53 -21.37
CA GLY A 147 -5.94 6.61 -21.56
C GLY A 147 -5.93 5.35 -20.69
N ILE A 148 -6.82 5.22 -19.70
CA ILE A 148 -6.89 4.05 -18.81
C ILE A 148 -8.11 3.18 -19.14
N GLU A 149 -7.99 1.87 -18.98
CA GLU A 149 -9.12 0.96 -19.01
C GLU A 149 -9.89 1.05 -17.68
N ILE A 150 -11.20 1.14 -17.76
CA ILE A 150 -12.09 1.18 -16.60
C ILE A 150 -12.54 -0.24 -16.29
N THR A 151 -12.38 -0.65 -15.03
CA THR A 151 -12.78 -1.97 -14.53
C THR A 151 -13.54 -1.83 -13.22
N GLU A 152 -14.31 -2.85 -12.84
CA GLU A 152 -15.03 -2.85 -11.56
C GLU A 152 -14.07 -2.65 -10.38
N SER A 153 -12.97 -3.41 -10.33
CA SER A 153 -11.96 -3.30 -9.27
C SER A 153 -11.32 -1.91 -9.19
N GLY A 154 -10.99 -1.30 -10.33
CA GLY A 154 -10.49 0.08 -10.37
C GLY A 154 -11.52 1.09 -9.87
N ILE A 155 -12.80 0.91 -10.21
CA ILE A 155 -13.91 1.74 -9.71
C ILE A 155 -14.04 1.62 -8.19
N LEU A 156 -14.01 0.40 -7.65
CA LEU A 156 -14.16 0.15 -6.22
C LEU A 156 -12.97 0.68 -5.41
N ALA A 157 -11.74 0.50 -5.88
CA ALA A 157 -10.56 1.09 -5.25
C ALA A 157 -10.63 2.62 -5.26
N ALA A 158 -10.95 3.23 -6.40
CA ALA A 158 -11.06 4.68 -6.48
C ALA A 158 -12.19 5.24 -5.59
N ALA A 159 -13.27 4.48 -5.39
CA ALA A 159 -14.32 4.82 -4.44
C ALA A 159 -13.86 4.68 -2.98
N HIS A 160 -12.97 3.73 -2.67
CA HIS A 160 -12.32 3.64 -1.36
C HIS A 160 -11.51 4.90 -1.05
N LEU A 161 -10.71 5.37 -2.02
CA LEU A 161 -9.88 6.57 -1.88
C LEU A 161 -10.70 7.85 -1.70
N GLY A 162 -11.57 8.17 -2.67
CA GLY A 162 -12.20 9.49 -2.78
C GLY A 162 -13.72 9.48 -2.69
N GLY A 163 -14.31 8.34 -2.37
CA GLY A 163 -15.75 8.15 -2.32
C GLY A 163 -16.42 7.97 -3.70
N PRO A 164 -17.65 7.41 -3.72
CA PRO A 164 -18.40 7.14 -4.94
C PRO A 164 -18.76 8.42 -5.72
N GLY A 165 -18.95 9.55 -5.03
CA GLY A 165 -19.25 10.82 -5.67
C GLY A 165 -18.11 11.32 -6.56
N SER A 166 -16.86 11.13 -6.13
CA SER A 166 -15.65 11.50 -6.90
C SER A 166 -15.50 10.62 -8.13
N VAL A 167 -15.76 9.31 -7.99
CA VAL A 167 -15.80 8.36 -9.11
C VAL A 167 -16.87 8.76 -10.14
N LYS A 168 -18.11 9.05 -9.70
CA LYS A 168 -19.19 9.51 -10.59
C LYS A 168 -18.80 10.76 -11.37
N LYS A 169 -18.16 11.74 -10.71
CA LYS A 169 -17.68 12.97 -11.36
C LYS A 169 -16.58 12.71 -12.39
N PHE A 170 -15.62 11.85 -12.06
CA PHE A 170 -14.56 11.45 -12.98
C PHE A 170 -15.13 10.79 -14.24
N LEU A 171 -16.00 9.78 -14.07
CA LEU A 171 -16.60 9.04 -15.18
C LEU A 171 -17.50 9.93 -16.05
N LYS A 172 -18.37 10.75 -15.45
CA LYS A 172 -19.27 11.68 -16.17
C LYS A 172 -18.51 12.71 -17.01
N THR A 173 -17.29 13.07 -16.61
CA THR A 173 -16.48 14.06 -17.33
C THR A 173 -15.46 13.43 -18.28
N ASN A 174 -15.56 12.12 -18.55
CA ASN A 174 -14.58 11.35 -19.32
C ASN A 174 -13.14 11.60 -18.81
N GLY A 175 -12.97 11.69 -17.49
CA GLY A 175 -11.69 11.88 -16.83
C GLY A 175 -11.10 13.28 -16.94
N ARG A 176 -11.84 14.28 -17.44
CA ARG A 176 -11.39 15.69 -17.45
C ARG A 176 -11.28 16.28 -16.05
N ARG A 177 -12.23 15.96 -15.16
CA ARG A 177 -12.19 16.43 -13.77
C ARG A 177 -11.24 15.56 -12.95
N LYS A 178 -10.15 16.17 -12.48
CA LYS A 178 -9.19 15.53 -11.57
C LYS A 178 -9.72 15.62 -10.14
N CYS A 179 -10.10 14.48 -9.57
CA CYS A 179 -10.42 14.35 -8.14
C CYS A 179 -9.20 13.75 -7.44
N LYS A 180 -8.74 14.41 -6.38
CA LYS A 180 -7.58 14.02 -5.57
C LYS A 180 -7.94 13.96 -4.09
N ASP A 181 -7.22 13.13 -3.35
CA ASP A 181 -7.26 13.10 -1.88
C ASP A 181 -6.42 14.24 -1.27
N GLY A 182 -6.32 14.26 0.06
CA GLY A 182 -5.53 15.25 0.80
C GLY A 182 -4.01 15.17 0.58
N TYR A 183 -3.49 14.07 0.04
CA TYR A 183 -2.07 13.89 -0.29
C TYR A 183 -1.78 14.05 -1.79
N GLY A 184 -2.80 14.34 -2.59
CA GLY A 184 -2.68 14.55 -4.03
C GLY A 184 -2.82 13.29 -4.90
N THR A 185 -3.06 12.13 -4.28
CA THR A 185 -3.36 10.86 -4.96
C THR A 185 -4.67 10.99 -5.71
N SER A 186 -4.73 10.52 -6.97
CA SER A 186 -5.90 10.78 -7.83
C SER A 186 -6.82 9.58 -8.01
N ILE A 187 -8.10 9.84 -8.27
CA ILE A 187 -9.08 8.82 -8.69
C ILE A 187 -8.59 8.04 -9.91
N LYS A 188 -7.95 8.72 -10.87
CA LYS A 188 -7.40 8.10 -12.09
C LYS A 188 -6.31 7.08 -11.75
N GLU A 189 -5.45 7.42 -10.81
CA GLU A 189 -4.35 6.56 -10.35
C GLU A 189 -4.90 5.28 -9.74
N TYR A 190 -5.85 5.38 -8.80
CA TYR A 190 -6.48 4.18 -8.23
C TYR A 190 -7.27 3.36 -9.25
N MET A 191 -7.98 4.02 -10.19
CA MET A 191 -8.65 3.29 -11.27
C MET A 191 -7.67 2.49 -12.13
N LYS A 192 -6.47 3.03 -12.38
CA LYS A 192 -5.44 2.40 -13.20
C LYS A 192 -4.73 1.27 -12.44
N ASP A 193 -4.25 1.56 -11.24
CA ASP A 193 -3.36 0.67 -10.49
C ASP A 193 -4.11 -0.57 -9.98
N PHE A 194 -5.39 -0.40 -9.65
CA PHE A 194 -6.27 -1.47 -9.21
C PHE A 194 -7.12 -2.06 -10.34
N ALA A 195 -6.72 -1.87 -11.60
CA ALA A 195 -7.45 -2.43 -12.72
C ALA A 195 -7.28 -3.96 -12.81
N GLY A 196 -8.38 -4.63 -13.17
CA GLY A 196 -8.37 -6.02 -13.62
C GLY A 196 -8.29 -7.08 -12.51
N TYR A 197 -8.52 -6.72 -11.25
CA TYR A 197 -8.72 -7.70 -10.19
C TYR A 197 -10.15 -8.25 -10.22
N ASP A 198 -10.30 -9.52 -9.84
CA ASP A 198 -11.58 -10.18 -9.63
C ASP A 198 -12.22 -9.72 -8.32
N THR A 199 -13.38 -9.09 -8.45
CA THR A 199 -14.22 -8.60 -7.35
C THR A 199 -15.62 -9.21 -7.39
N SER A 200 -15.79 -10.32 -8.12
CA SER A 200 -17.07 -11.01 -8.28
C SER A 200 -17.68 -11.47 -6.95
N CYS A 201 -16.85 -11.86 -5.98
CA CYS A 201 -17.29 -12.30 -4.66
C CYS A 201 -17.91 -11.20 -3.78
N ILE A 202 -17.86 -9.93 -4.21
CA ILE A 202 -18.43 -8.81 -3.47
C ILE A 202 -19.90 -8.66 -3.86
N GLU A 203 -20.79 -8.96 -2.92
CA GLU A 203 -22.22 -8.73 -3.07
C GLU A 203 -22.58 -7.27 -2.78
N PRO A 204 -23.34 -6.57 -3.65
CA PRO A 204 -23.73 -5.18 -3.42
C PRO A 204 -24.84 -5.06 -2.37
N SER A 205 -24.63 -4.24 -1.34
CA SER A 205 -25.65 -3.92 -0.34
C SER A 205 -25.54 -2.49 0.19
N GLU A 206 -26.63 -1.72 0.06
CA GLU A 206 -26.76 -0.35 0.56
C GLU A 206 -26.52 -0.24 2.07
N LYS A 207 -27.08 -1.21 2.82
CA LYS A 207 -27.12 -1.20 4.28
C LYS A 207 -26.01 -2.02 4.92
N ALA A 208 -25.00 -2.44 4.16
CA ALA A 208 -23.89 -3.24 4.67
C ALA A 208 -23.23 -2.57 5.88
N LYS A 209 -22.95 -3.34 6.92
CA LYS A 209 -22.25 -2.90 8.14
C LYS A 209 -21.17 -3.92 8.44
N ALA A 210 -20.14 -3.53 9.18
CA ALA A 210 -19.05 -4.44 9.52
C ALA A 210 -19.54 -5.70 10.25
N LYS A 211 -20.64 -5.61 11.02
CA LYS A 211 -21.23 -6.78 11.71
C LYS A 211 -21.89 -7.84 10.80
N HIS A 212 -22.09 -7.56 9.51
CA HIS A 212 -22.71 -8.51 8.57
C HIS A 212 -21.70 -9.48 7.94
N TYR A 213 -20.41 -9.16 8.06
CA TYR A 213 -19.25 -9.98 7.70
C TYR A 213 -18.58 -10.44 8.99
#